data_AF-A0A4Z1BYR5-F1
#
_entry.id   AF-A0A4Z1BYR5-F1
#
_cell.length_a   1.000
_cell.length_b   1.000
_cell.length_c   1.000
_cell.angle_alpha   90.00
_cell.angle_beta   90.00
_cell.angle_gamma   90.00
#
_symmetry.space_group_name_H-M   'P 1'
#
loop_
_entity.id
_entity.type
_entity.pdbx_description
1 polymer ?
#
loop_
_entity_poly.entity_id
_entity_poly.type
_entity_poly.pdbx_seq_one_letter_code
_entity_poly.pdbx_strand_id
1 'polypeptide(L)' 'MNLLHLNDRPGAYPPSLYAADSPPPAARPPLRGEARADVAVIGAGYTGLSAALHLAR' A
#
# COMPACT_ATOMS: atom_id res chain seq x y z
N MET A 1 12.27 3.19 24.51
CA MET A 1 13.00 3.13 23.23
C MET A 1 12.63 1.82 22.55
N ASN A 2 11.91 1.83 21.42
CA ASN A 2 11.61 0.60 20.70
C ASN A 2 12.67 0.37 19.63
N LEU A 3 13.50 -0.66 19.82
CA LEU A 3 14.61 -0.97 18.92
C LEU A 3 14.15 -1.40 17.51
N LEU A 4 12.92 -1.90 17.37
CA LEU A 4 12.39 -2.40 16.10
C LEU A 4 12.32 -1.33 15.00
N HIS A 5 12.13 -0.05 15.36
CA HIS A 5 11.94 1.03 14.39
C HIS A 5 12.92 2.20 14.60
N LEU A 6 14.02 1.97 15.33
CA LEU A 6 14.96 3.05 15.70
C LEU A 6 15.56 3.77 14.48
N ASN A 7 15.69 3.05 13.37
CA ASN A 7 16.28 3.55 12.12
C ASN A 7 15.23 3.92 11.07
N ASP A 8 13.94 3.78 11.38
CA ASP A 8 12.85 3.95 10.43
C ASP A 8 12.16 5.30 10.60
N ARG A 9 11.61 5.82 9.50
CA ARG A 9 10.68 6.96 9.55
C ARG A 9 9.25 6.44 9.46
N PRO A 10 8.34 6.80 10.39
CA PRO A 10 6.95 6.37 10.32
C PRO A 10 6.32 6.70 8.95
N GLY A 11 5.69 5.70 8.33
CA GLY A 11 5.06 5.85 7.02
C GLY A 11 6.02 5.87 5.83
N ALA A 12 7.32 5.70 6.03
CA ALA A 12 8.29 5.55 4.96
C ALA A 12 8.86 4.13 4.92
N TYR A 13 9.02 3.58 3.72
CA TYR A 13 9.74 2.32 3.56
C TYR A 13 11.24 2.56 3.85
N PRO A 14 11.90 1.71 4.65
CA PRO A 14 13.28 1.94 5.03
C PRO A 14 14.24 1.77 3.85
N PRO A 15 15.38 2.49 3.85
CA PRO A 15 16.42 2.27 2.86
C PRO A 15 16.94 0.83 2.96
N SER A 16 16.97 0.12 1.84
CA SER A 16 17.44 -1.27 1.75
C SER A 16 17.89 -1.56 0.31
N LEU A 17 18.65 -2.66 0.12
CA LEU A 17 19.05 -3.12 -1.21
C LEU A 17 17.82 -3.33 -2.11
N TYR A 18 16.73 -3.91 -1.57
CA TYR A 18 15.47 -4.09 -2.30
C TYR A 18 14.81 -2.77 -2.71
N ALA A 19 14.85 -1.75 -1.85
CA ALA A 19 14.30 -0.43 -2.16
C ALA A 19 15.11 0.30 -3.25
N ALA A 20 16.41 -0.02 -3.40
CA ALA A 20 17.26 0.57 -4.43
C ALA A 20 16.94 0.05 -5.83
N ASP A 21 16.70 -1.26 -5.95
CA ASP A 21 16.47 -1.93 -7.24
C ASP A 21 14.98 -2.04 -7.62
N SER A 22 14.08 -1.85 -6.66
CA SER A 22 12.62 -1.84 -6.87
C SER A 22 12.01 -0.59 -6.26
N PRO A 23 12.05 0.55 -6.96
CA PRO A 23 11.44 1.77 -6.47
C PRO A 23 9.92 1.54 -6.30
N PRO A 24 9.32 2.05 -5.20
CA PRO A 24 7.89 1.93 -4.99
C PRO A 24 7.13 2.65 -6.10
N PRO A 25 5.94 2.14 -6.50
CA PRO A 25 5.10 2.86 -7.44
C PRO A 25 4.68 4.20 -6.85
N ALA A 26 4.37 5.16 -7.74
CA ALA A 26 3.83 6.44 -7.33
C ALA A 26 2.60 6.23 -6.41
N ALA A 27 2.51 7.05 -5.36
CA ALA A 27 1.36 7.02 -4.47
C ALA A 27 0.08 7.26 -5.28
N ARG A 28 -0.92 6.41 -5.09
CA ARG A 28 -2.21 6.61 -5.73
C ARG A 28 -2.91 7.82 -5.10
N PRO A 29 -3.52 8.72 -5.89
CA PRO A 29 -4.21 9.87 -5.33
C PRO A 29 -5.36 9.40 -4.42
N PRO A 30 -5.67 10.15 -3.36
CA PRO A 30 -6.83 9.86 -2.54
C PRO A 30 -8.11 9.97 -3.37
N LEU A 31 -9.07 9.08 -3.10
CA LEU A 31 -10.42 9.23 -3.64
C LEU A 31 -11.02 10.55 -3.12
N ARG A 32 -11.59 11.35 -4.02
CA ARG A 32 -12.28 12.59 -3.67
C ARG A 32 -13.74 12.50 -4.11
N GLY A 33 -14.64 13.00 -3.27
CA GLY A 33 -16.08 12.96 -3.56
C GLY A 33 -16.64 11.55 -3.53
N GLU A 34 -17.66 11.33 -4.34
CA GLU A 34 -18.41 10.07 -4.38
C GLU A 34 -17.92 9.18 -5.54
N ALA A 35 -17.86 7.88 -5.29
CA ALA A 35 -17.64 6.87 -6.32
C ALA A 35 -18.67 5.75 -6.17
N ARG A 36 -19.06 5.17 -7.31
CA ARG A 36 -19.87 3.96 -7.37
C ARG A 36 -19.03 2.81 -7.89
N ALA A 37 -19.19 1.64 -7.29
CA ALA A 37 -18.55 0.40 -7.69
C ALA A 37 -19.53 -0.75 -7.40
N ASP A 38 -19.40 -1.85 -8.15
CA ASP A 38 -20.16 -3.07 -7.86
C ASP A 38 -19.73 -3.68 -6.52
N VAL A 39 -18.43 -3.58 -6.21
CA VAL A 39 -17.84 -4.04 -4.95
C VAL A 39 -16.81 -3.03 -4.43
N ALA A 40 -16.86 -2.72 -3.13
CA ALA A 40 -15.86 -1.93 -2.42
C ALA A 40 -15.06 -2.82 -1.46
N VAL A 41 -13.74 -2.86 -1.62
CA VAL A 41 -12.83 -3.64 -0.76
C VAL A 41 -12.23 -2.74 0.32
N ILE A 42 -12.49 -3.07 1.59
CA ILE A 42 -11.95 -2.34 2.75
C ILE A 42 -10.67 -3.00 3.25
N GLY A 43 -9.55 -2.30 3.14
CA GLY A 43 -8.21 -2.76 3.54
C GLY A 43 -7.35 -3.20 2.35
N ALA A 44 -6.15 -2.62 2.25
CA ALA A 44 -5.20 -2.85 1.16
C ALA A 44 -4.02 -3.76 1.57
N GLY A 45 -4.27 -4.73 2.46
CA GLY A 45 -3.32 -5.81 2.76
C GLY A 45 -3.37 -6.91 1.68
N TYR A 46 -2.58 -7.97 1.87
CA TYR A 46 -2.50 -9.07 0.88
C TYR A 46 -3.85 -9.66 0.50
N THR A 47 -4.72 -9.92 1.47
CA THR A 47 -6.07 -10.47 1.22
C THR A 47 -6.94 -9.50 0.41
N GLY A 48 -6.96 -8.23 0.77
CA GLY A 48 -7.77 -7.22 0.08
C GLY A 48 -7.28 -6.95 -1.34
N LEU A 49 -5.96 -6.87 -1.55
CA LEU A 49 -5.38 -6.71 -2.88
C LEU A 49 -5.62 -7.95 -3.75
N SER A 50 -5.50 -9.15 -3.18
CA SER A 50 -5.83 -10.39 -3.89
C SER A 50 -7.31 -10.41 -4.28
N ALA A 51 -8.23 -10.09 -3.37
CA ALA A 51 -9.65 -10.01 -3.67
C ALA A 51 -9.95 -9.01 -4.79
N ALA A 52 -9.40 -7.79 -4.71
CA ALA A 52 -9.56 -6.79 -5.76
C ALA A 52 -9.02 -7.25 -7.12
N LEU A 53 -7.86 -7.92 -7.15
CA LEU A 53 -7.29 -8.47 -8.38
C LEU A 53 -8.18 -9.55 -9.01
N HIS A 54 -8.77 -10.42 -8.19
CA HIS A 54 -9.67 -11.47 -8.70
C HIS A 54 -11.02 -10.90 -9.14
N LEU A 55 -11.54 -9.86 -8.49
CA LEU A 55 -12.76 -9.15 -8.89
C LEU A 55 -12.59 -8.33 -10.18
N ALA A 56 -11.37 -7.92 -10.52
CA ALA A 56 -11.07 -7.13 -11.71
C ALA A 56 -10.87 -7.96 -12.99
N ARG A 57 -10.95 -9.29 -12.89
CA ARG A 57 -10.87 -10.23 -14.02
C ARG A 57 -12.27 -10.60 -14.48
#